data_AF-A0A969MNT4-F1
#
_entry.id   AF-A0A969MNT4-F1
#
_cell.length_a   1.000
_cell.length_b   1.000
_cell.length_c   1.000
_cell.angle_alpha   90.00
_cell.angle_beta   90.00
_cell.angle_gamma   90.00
#
_symmetry.space_group_name_H-M   'P 1'
#
loop_
_entity.id
_entity.type
_entity.pdbx_description
1 polymer ?
#
loop_
_entity_poly.entity_id
_entity_poly.type
_entity_poly.pdbx_seq_one_letter_code
_entity_poly.pdbx_strand_id
1 'polypeptide(L)'
;MPRRRQRFSNLERQFRDAGGVADDGSRLAGYIKFKKGETRIKIDNNLTAAQRKRFAFAILPFNIEVAATEAERIRYAAPITQYSHSARITAPLSAALSNAKLGYEDVDETTMQAGNFFPALLRIFVKDNANGALTTKLSAVTGKGYKTYEGKSYSIPFGRTIAGLANANIVSVSEETVRKNLTSELKEIAQVGSVSYDPEVFRSGSTILASPA
;
A
#
# COMPACT_ATOMS: atom_id res chain seq x y z
N MET A 1 -1.31 -3.06 19.60
CA MET A 1 -1.80 -1.84 18.89
C MET A 1 -1.89 -0.61 19.81
N PRO A 2 -0.77 0.08 20.15
CA PRO A 2 -0.80 1.22 21.10
C PRO A 2 -0.94 2.62 20.44
N ARG A 3 -0.45 2.78 19.20
CA ARG A 3 -0.29 4.12 18.55
C ARG A 3 -1.61 4.81 18.15
N ARG A 4 -2.73 4.10 18.02
CA ARG A 4 -4.02 4.70 17.63
C ARG A 4 -4.78 5.33 18.80
N ARG A 5 -4.64 4.83 20.04
CA ARG A 5 -5.31 5.38 21.23
C ARG A 5 -4.76 6.76 21.65
N GLN A 6 -3.52 7.07 21.31
CA GLN A 6 -2.89 8.35 21.69
C GLN A 6 -3.26 9.54 20.79
N ARG A 7 -3.79 9.33 19.58
CA ARG A 7 -3.96 10.43 18.62
C ARG A 7 -5.01 11.47 19.02
N PHE A 8 -5.96 11.11 19.89
CA PHE A 8 -7.01 12.00 20.38
C PHE A 8 -7.09 12.07 21.90
N SER A 9 -6.07 11.58 22.63
CA SER A 9 -6.08 11.56 24.10
C SER A 9 -6.27 12.94 24.70
N ASN A 10 -5.71 13.98 24.07
CA ASN A 10 -5.87 15.36 24.51
C ASN A 10 -7.30 15.87 24.31
N LEU A 11 -7.94 15.53 23.18
CA LEU A 11 -9.34 15.90 22.93
C LEU A 11 -10.29 15.11 23.84
N GLU A 12 -9.93 13.87 24.18
CA GLU A 12 -10.71 13.03 25.10
C GLU A 12 -10.60 13.51 26.55
N ARG A 13 -9.42 14.00 26.96
CA ARG A 13 -9.24 14.70 28.24
C ARG A 13 -10.04 16.00 28.27
N GLN A 14 -9.89 16.85 27.25
CA GLN A 14 -10.63 18.11 27.14
C GLN A 14 -12.15 17.90 27.13
N PHE A 15 -12.64 16.83 26.48
CA PHE A 15 -14.05 16.47 26.50
C PHE A 15 -14.57 16.15 27.91
N ARG A 16 -13.76 15.42 28.70
CA ARG A 16 -14.08 15.09 30.08
C ARG A 16 -14.07 16.34 30.97
N ASP A 17 -13.02 17.15 30.84
CA ASP A 17 -12.81 18.35 31.66
C ASP A 17 -13.86 19.43 31.35
N ALA A 18 -14.33 19.53 30.11
CA ALA A 18 -15.35 20.49 29.68
C ALA A 18 -16.80 19.98 29.77
N GLY A 19 -17.02 18.77 30.31
CA GLY A 19 -18.37 18.21 30.48
C GLY A 19 -19.16 18.01 29.19
N GLY A 20 -18.47 17.86 28.04
CA GLY A 20 -19.13 17.71 26.74
C GLY A 20 -19.69 18.99 26.12
N VAL A 21 -19.28 20.17 26.61
CA VAL A 21 -19.60 21.48 26.03
C VAL A 21 -18.33 22.08 25.40
N ALA A 22 -18.46 22.77 24.27
CA ALA A 22 -17.36 23.47 23.62
C ALA A 22 -17.89 24.61 22.76
N ASP A 23 -17.07 25.64 22.57
CA ASP A 23 -17.40 26.75 21.68
C ASP A 23 -17.57 26.27 20.23
N ASP A 24 -18.56 26.84 19.55
CA ASP A 24 -18.84 26.54 18.14
C ASP A 24 -17.61 26.86 17.26
N GLY A 25 -17.29 25.94 16.35
CA GLY A 25 -16.12 26.03 15.49
C GLY A 25 -14.80 25.55 16.13
N SER A 26 -14.78 25.23 17.43
CA SER A 26 -13.59 24.67 18.07
C SER A 26 -13.32 23.21 17.64
N ARG A 27 -12.07 22.76 17.80
CA ARG A 27 -11.69 21.36 17.53
C ARG A 27 -12.44 20.38 18.42
N LEU A 28 -12.74 20.80 19.65
CA LEU A 28 -13.49 20.02 20.63
C LEU A 28 -14.96 19.89 20.23
N ALA A 29 -15.59 20.95 19.72
CA ALA A 29 -16.95 20.89 19.19
C ALA A 29 -17.08 19.89 18.04
N GLY A 30 -16.11 19.87 17.11
CA GLY A 30 -16.06 18.84 16.06
C GLY A 30 -15.93 17.42 16.62
N TYR A 31 -15.13 17.23 17.67
CA TYR A 31 -14.95 15.93 18.32
C TYR A 31 -16.19 15.46 19.07
N ILE A 32 -16.91 16.38 19.72
CA ILE A 32 -18.20 16.11 20.38
C ILE A 32 -19.23 15.64 19.35
N LYS A 33 -19.38 16.37 18.23
CA LYS A 33 -20.28 15.99 17.12
C LYS A 33 -19.96 14.61 16.55
N PHE A 34 -18.67 14.30 16.41
CA PHE A 34 -18.21 12.98 15.97
C PHE A 34 -18.55 11.87 16.99
N LYS A 35 -18.32 12.11 18.29
CA LYS A 35 -18.66 11.15 19.36
C LYS A 35 -20.18 10.93 19.48
N LYS A 36 -20.99 11.96 19.22
CA LYS A 36 -22.46 11.88 19.17
C LYS A 36 -23.00 11.21 17.89
N GLY A 37 -22.14 10.93 16.91
CA GLY A 37 -22.51 10.30 15.65
C GLY A 37 -23.12 11.24 14.60
N GLU A 38 -23.17 12.55 14.89
CA GLU A 38 -23.66 13.57 13.96
C GLU A 38 -22.73 13.73 12.75
N THR A 39 -21.42 13.58 12.97
CA THR A 39 -20.42 13.48 11.91
C THR A 39 -19.78 12.09 11.93
N ARG A 40 -19.51 11.54 10.74
CA ARG A 40 -18.86 10.23 10.59
C ARG A 40 -17.84 10.25 9.46
N ILE A 41 -16.84 9.39 9.57
CA ILE A 41 -15.93 9.12 8.46
C ILE A 41 -16.74 8.36 7.41
N LYS A 42 -17.05 9.03 6.30
CA LYS A 42 -17.65 8.39 5.14
C LYS A 42 -16.53 7.84 4.24
N ILE A 43 -16.66 6.59 3.83
CA ILE A 43 -15.80 5.97 2.82
C ILE A 43 -16.64 5.91 1.55
N ASP A 44 -16.51 6.93 0.71
CA ASP A 44 -17.37 7.08 -0.47
C ASP A 44 -16.85 6.25 -1.68
N ASN A 45 -15.59 5.82 -1.66
CA ASN A 45 -14.94 5.07 -2.74
C ASN A 45 -14.78 3.59 -2.40
N ASN A 46 -15.89 2.86 -2.32
CA ASN A 46 -15.86 1.41 -2.18
C ASN A 46 -15.53 0.75 -3.52
N LEU A 47 -14.54 -0.14 -3.54
CA LEU A 47 -14.21 -0.92 -4.72
C LEU A 47 -15.34 -1.89 -5.08
N THR A 48 -15.68 -1.94 -6.37
CA THR A 48 -16.65 -2.91 -6.89
C THR A 48 -16.18 -4.36 -6.66
N ALA A 49 -17.09 -5.33 -6.74
CA ALA A 49 -16.73 -6.75 -6.63
C ALA A 49 -15.68 -7.16 -7.68
N ALA A 50 -15.81 -6.67 -8.92
CA ALA A 50 -14.86 -6.92 -9.99
C ALA A 50 -13.47 -6.36 -9.67
N GLN A 51 -13.39 -5.14 -9.12
CA GLN A 51 -12.13 -4.51 -8.71
C GLN A 51 -11.45 -5.19 -7.53
N ARG A 52 -12.21 -5.90 -6.68
CA ARG A 52 -11.70 -6.67 -5.53
C ARG A 52 -11.17 -8.05 -5.90
N LYS A 53 -11.43 -8.55 -7.11
CA LYS A 53 -10.85 -9.81 -7.60
C LYS A 53 -9.32 -9.74 -7.49
N ARG A 54 -8.69 -10.85 -7.11
CA ARG A 54 -7.24 -10.93 -6.92
C ARG A 54 -6.62 -11.80 -8.00
N PHE A 55 -5.48 -11.35 -8.49
CA PHE A 55 -4.55 -12.11 -9.31
C PHE A 55 -3.33 -12.43 -8.47
N ALA A 56 -2.62 -13.49 -8.82
CA ALA A 56 -1.31 -13.78 -8.28
C ALA A 56 -0.28 -13.65 -9.40
N PHE A 57 0.88 -13.11 -9.05
CA PHE A 57 2.08 -13.14 -9.88
C PHE A 57 3.16 -13.94 -9.15
N ALA A 58 3.99 -14.66 -9.88
CA ALA A 58 5.14 -15.35 -9.32
C ALA A 58 6.30 -14.36 -9.18
N ILE A 59 6.78 -14.16 -7.96
CA ILE A 59 7.85 -13.20 -7.65
C ILE A 59 9.02 -13.91 -6.96
N LEU A 60 10.23 -13.53 -7.33
CA LEU A 60 11.45 -13.96 -6.64
C LEU A 60 11.68 -13.10 -5.38
N PRO A 61 11.71 -13.69 -4.17
CA PRO A 61 11.79 -12.94 -2.91
C PRO A 61 13.17 -12.34 -2.65
N PHE A 62 13.26 -11.33 -1.79
CA PHE A 62 14.52 -10.68 -1.41
C PHE A 62 15.25 -11.38 -0.28
N ASN A 63 14.54 -11.90 0.72
CA ASN A 63 15.15 -12.45 1.94
C ASN A 63 15.50 -13.94 1.86
N ILE A 64 15.45 -14.53 0.67
CA ILE A 64 15.92 -15.90 0.40
C ILE A 64 17.09 -15.83 -0.59
N GLU A 65 18.09 -16.67 -0.37
CA GLU A 65 19.21 -16.83 -1.32
C GLU A 65 18.70 -17.30 -2.68
N VAL A 66 19.26 -16.72 -3.73
CA VAL A 66 18.85 -17.07 -5.10
C VAL A 66 19.76 -18.18 -5.61
N ALA A 67 19.13 -19.27 -6.06
CA ALA A 67 19.83 -20.37 -6.70
C ALA A 67 20.56 -19.90 -7.97
N ALA A 68 21.73 -20.52 -8.22
CA ALA A 68 22.58 -20.18 -9.36
C ALA A 68 21.91 -20.50 -10.70
N THR A 69 21.18 -21.62 -10.77
CA THR A 69 20.45 -22.05 -11.97
C THR A 69 19.01 -21.56 -11.95
N GLU A 70 18.44 -21.29 -13.13
CA GLU A 70 17.07 -20.78 -13.23
C GLU A 70 16.00 -21.80 -12.81
N ALA A 71 16.23 -23.08 -13.12
CA ALA A 71 15.33 -24.18 -12.78
C ALA A 71 15.13 -24.37 -11.26
N GLU A 72 16.08 -23.89 -10.45
CA GLU A 72 16.07 -24.03 -8.99
C GLU A 72 15.56 -22.77 -8.27
N ARG A 73 15.20 -21.71 -9.01
CA ARG A 73 14.73 -20.45 -8.41
C ARG A 73 13.31 -20.59 -7.91
N ILE A 74 13.17 -20.63 -6.59
CA ILE A 74 11.86 -20.68 -5.91
C ILE A 74 11.18 -19.31 -6.00
N ARG A 75 9.97 -19.28 -6.55
CA ARG A 75 9.13 -18.09 -6.60
C ARG A 75 7.96 -18.23 -5.64
N TYR A 76 7.40 -17.09 -5.25
CA TYR A 76 6.27 -17.03 -4.33
C TYR A 76 5.11 -16.27 -4.96
N ALA A 77 3.89 -16.71 -4.60
CA ALA A 77 2.66 -16.05 -5.02
C ALA A 77 2.54 -14.66 -4.39
N ALA A 78 2.47 -13.62 -5.22
CA ALA A 78 2.21 -12.26 -4.79
C ALA A 78 0.81 -11.81 -5.23
N PRO A 79 -0.16 -11.71 -4.30
CA PRO A 79 -1.52 -11.31 -4.64
C PRO A 79 -1.61 -9.81 -4.92
N ILE A 80 -2.32 -9.44 -5.98
CA ILE A 80 -2.65 -8.06 -6.34
C ILE A 80 -4.14 -7.96 -6.71
N THR A 81 -4.81 -6.88 -6.31
CA THR A 81 -6.21 -6.65 -6.70
C THR A 81 -6.31 -6.23 -8.16
N GLN A 82 -7.41 -6.55 -8.85
CA GLN A 82 -7.71 -6.05 -10.20
C GLN A 82 -7.55 -4.53 -10.27
N TYR A 83 -8.00 -3.83 -9.23
CA TYR A 83 -7.88 -2.37 -9.15
C TYR A 83 -6.43 -1.89 -9.26
N SER A 84 -5.53 -2.45 -8.45
CA SER A 84 -4.11 -2.08 -8.46
C SER A 84 -3.38 -2.64 -9.69
N HIS A 85 -3.77 -3.82 -10.17
CA HIS A 85 -3.23 -4.40 -11.41
C HIS A 85 -3.58 -3.54 -12.63
N SER A 86 -4.84 -3.12 -12.77
CA SER A 86 -5.26 -2.21 -13.85
C SER A 86 -4.46 -0.92 -13.81
N ALA A 87 -4.33 -0.28 -12.65
CA ALA A 87 -3.56 0.95 -12.51
C ALA A 87 -2.10 0.79 -12.94
N ARG A 88 -1.49 -0.35 -12.62
CA ARG A 88 -0.11 -0.69 -12.98
C ARG A 88 0.11 -0.78 -14.49
N ILE A 89 -0.85 -1.33 -15.23
CA ILE A 89 -0.73 -1.57 -16.67
C ILE A 89 -1.27 -0.41 -17.52
N THR A 90 -1.91 0.58 -16.90
CA THR A 90 -2.42 1.77 -17.59
C THR A 90 -1.57 3.01 -17.30
N ALA A 91 -1.64 3.99 -18.20
CA ALA A 91 -1.07 5.31 -17.93
C ALA A 91 -1.69 5.92 -16.66
N PRO A 92 -0.91 6.67 -15.86
CA PRO A 92 0.47 7.04 -16.12
C PRO A 92 1.53 6.06 -15.58
N LEU A 93 1.13 5.02 -14.84
CA LEU A 93 2.07 4.17 -14.10
C LEU A 93 2.76 3.09 -14.96
N SER A 94 2.16 2.72 -16.10
CA SER A 94 2.64 1.62 -16.95
C SER A 94 4.09 1.74 -17.42
N ALA A 95 4.64 2.96 -17.54
CA ALA A 95 6.03 3.17 -17.92
C ALA A 95 7.04 2.77 -16.83
N ALA A 96 6.65 2.93 -15.55
CA ALA A 96 7.50 2.63 -14.40
C ALA A 96 7.27 1.23 -13.81
N LEU A 97 6.13 0.59 -14.11
CA LEU A 97 5.66 -0.62 -13.43
C LEU A 97 5.47 -1.84 -14.35
N SER A 98 6.38 -2.03 -15.31
CA SER A 98 6.39 -3.20 -16.19
C SER A 98 6.65 -4.51 -15.41
N ASN A 99 6.28 -5.66 -15.98
CA ASN A 99 6.54 -6.97 -15.36
C ASN A 99 8.03 -7.16 -15.05
N ALA A 100 8.90 -6.81 -16.00
CA ALA A 100 10.36 -6.85 -15.86
C ALA A 100 10.86 -6.05 -14.64
N LYS A 101 10.37 -4.82 -14.48
CA LYS A 101 10.76 -3.91 -13.39
C LYS A 101 10.22 -4.32 -12.02
N LEU A 102 9.17 -5.13 -11.99
CA LEU A 102 8.58 -5.64 -10.74
C LEU A 102 9.00 -7.07 -10.41
N GLY A 103 9.70 -7.74 -11.32
CA GLY A 103 10.07 -9.15 -11.17
C GLY A 103 8.87 -10.09 -11.25
N TYR A 104 7.83 -9.73 -12.02
CA TYR A 104 6.65 -10.56 -12.21
C TYR A 104 6.91 -11.60 -13.30
N GLU A 105 6.55 -12.84 -12.99
CA GLU A 105 6.30 -13.89 -13.98
C GLU A 105 4.88 -14.42 -13.84
N ASP A 106 4.48 -15.18 -14.86
CA ASP A 106 3.28 -15.98 -14.81
C ASP A 106 3.40 -17.07 -13.73
N VAL A 107 2.25 -17.40 -13.13
CA VAL A 107 2.17 -18.44 -12.10
C VAL A 107 2.03 -19.79 -12.79
N ASP A 108 2.95 -20.72 -12.49
CA ASP A 108 2.87 -22.12 -12.88
C ASP A 108 2.93 -23.07 -11.67
N GLU A 109 2.57 -24.34 -11.89
CA GLU A 109 2.58 -25.38 -10.86
C GLU A 109 4.00 -25.77 -10.40
N THR A 110 5.03 -25.38 -11.16
CA THR A 110 6.41 -25.81 -10.98
C THR A 110 7.27 -24.86 -10.16
N THR A 111 6.87 -23.60 -9.98
CA THR A 111 7.73 -22.55 -9.39
C THR A 111 7.15 -21.85 -8.17
N MET A 112 5.90 -22.11 -7.79
CA MET A 112 5.18 -21.31 -6.80
C MET A 112 5.04 -21.99 -5.43
N GLN A 113 5.58 -21.37 -4.38
CA GLN A 113 5.20 -21.68 -3.00
C GLN A 113 4.10 -20.74 -2.50
N ALA A 114 3.08 -21.31 -1.86
CA ALA A 114 2.03 -20.57 -1.16
C ALA A 114 2.09 -20.88 0.34
N GLY A 115 1.99 -19.86 1.19
CA GLY A 115 1.66 -20.09 2.60
C GLY A 115 2.22 -19.10 3.61
N ASN A 116 3.42 -18.57 3.42
CA ASN A 116 4.12 -17.81 4.47
C ASN A 116 4.82 -16.53 3.97
N PHE A 117 4.41 -16.02 2.81
CA PHE A 117 5.08 -14.90 2.16
C PHE A 117 4.17 -13.67 2.04
N PHE A 118 4.68 -12.52 2.49
CA PHE A 118 4.13 -11.22 2.15
C PHE A 118 5.17 -10.48 1.30
N PRO A 119 4.87 -10.18 0.03
CA PRO A 119 5.82 -9.49 -0.84
C PRO A 119 6.09 -8.08 -0.36
N ALA A 120 7.25 -7.54 -0.75
CA ALA A 120 7.51 -6.11 -0.69
C ALA A 120 6.43 -5.34 -1.47
N LEU A 121 5.89 -4.25 -0.90
CA LEU A 121 4.80 -3.47 -1.51
C LEU A 121 5.23 -2.03 -1.76
N LEU A 122 5.01 -1.54 -2.98
CA LEU A 122 4.94 -0.11 -3.28
C LEU A 122 3.53 0.40 -3.03
N ARG A 123 3.43 1.40 -2.17
CA ARG A 123 2.19 2.15 -1.92
C ARG A 123 2.26 3.50 -2.60
N ILE A 124 1.48 3.65 -3.67
CA ILE A 124 1.55 4.79 -4.58
C ILE A 124 0.25 5.58 -4.46
N PHE A 125 0.35 6.89 -4.29
CA PHE A 125 -0.79 7.80 -4.44
C PHE A 125 -0.66 8.57 -5.75
N VAL A 126 -1.68 8.46 -6.60
CA VAL A 126 -1.77 9.15 -7.89
C VAL A 126 -2.89 10.16 -7.82
N LYS A 127 -2.56 11.42 -8.10
CA LYS A 127 -3.53 12.51 -8.22
C LYS A 127 -4.39 12.29 -9.47
N ASP A 128 -5.66 12.65 -9.40
CA ASP A 128 -6.55 12.55 -10.58
C ASP A 128 -6.12 13.51 -11.70
N ASN A 129 -5.43 14.61 -11.36
CA ASN A 129 -4.84 15.54 -12.31
C ASN A 129 -3.42 15.92 -11.88
N ALA A 130 -2.46 15.94 -12.82
CA ALA A 130 -1.06 16.31 -12.58
C ALA A 130 -0.94 17.71 -11.95
N ASN A 131 -1.77 18.65 -12.43
CA ASN A 131 -1.85 20.03 -11.96
C ASN A 131 -3.08 20.26 -11.08
N GLY A 132 -3.63 19.19 -10.49
CA GLY A 132 -4.85 19.26 -9.69
C GLY A 132 -4.75 20.30 -8.58
N ALA A 133 -5.78 21.13 -8.44
CA ALA A 133 -5.86 22.07 -7.33
C ALA A 133 -6.02 21.31 -6.00
N LEU A 134 -5.48 21.88 -4.93
CA LEU A 134 -5.73 21.39 -3.59
C LEU A 134 -7.21 21.64 -3.24
N THR A 135 -7.92 20.58 -2.87
CA THR A 135 -9.26 20.67 -2.30
C THR A 135 -9.16 20.84 -0.79
N THR A 136 -9.96 21.75 -0.24
CA THR A 136 -10.10 21.91 1.21
C THR A 136 -11.16 20.93 1.69
N LYS A 137 -10.76 19.96 2.52
CA LYS A 137 -11.67 19.05 3.21
C LYS A 137 -11.73 19.38 4.69
N LEU A 138 -12.87 19.14 5.32
CA LEU A 138 -13.03 19.29 6.77
C LEU A 138 -12.86 17.92 7.42
N SER A 139 -12.05 17.86 8.48
CA SER A 139 -11.92 16.65 9.29
C SER A 139 -13.26 16.32 9.95
N ALA A 140 -13.81 15.14 9.65
CA ALA A 140 -15.04 14.65 10.29
C ALA A 140 -14.92 14.54 11.82
N VAL A 141 -13.68 14.41 12.34
CA VAL A 141 -13.39 14.24 13.77
C VAL A 141 -13.16 15.58 14.47
N THR A 142 -12.57 16.58 13.80
CA THR A 142 -12.12 17.81 14.48
C THR A 142 -12.67 19.09 13.86
N GLY A 143 -13.42 19.02 12.76
CA GLY A 143 -13.89 20.19 12.00
C GLY A 143 -12.79 21.00 11.29
N LYS A 144 -11.51 20.80 11.64
CA LYS A 144 -10.38 21.51 11.04
C LYS A 144 -10.26 21.23 9.54
N GLY A 145 -10.16 22.30 8.75
CA GLY A 145 -9.84 22.24 7.33
C GLY A 145 -8.42 21.72 7.08
N TYR A 146 -8.27 20.84 6.11
CA TYR A 146 -6.99 20.37 5.60
C TYR A 146 -7.02 20.35 4.07
N LYS A 147 -5.88 20.62 3.46
CA LYS A 147 -5.73 20.61 2.00
C LYS A 147 -5.28 19.23 1.56
N THR A 148 -5.92 18.68 0.54
CA THR A 148 -5.54 17.39 -0.07
C THR A 148 -5.67 17.49 -1.58
N TYR A 149 -4.98 16.61 -2.30
CA TYR A 149 -5.31 16.34 -3.70
C TYR A 149 -6.41 15.27 -3.75
N GLU A 150 -7.28 15.35 -4.75
CA GLU A 150 -8.09 14.21 -5.16
C GLU A 150 -7.22 13.22 -5.91
N GLY A 151 -7.44 11.93 -5.66
CA GLY A 151 -6.63 10.88 -6.24
C GLY A 151 -6.92 9.51 -5.65
N LYS A 152 -6.11 8.55 -6.07
CA LYS A 152 -6.28 7.13 -5.79
C LYS A 152 -4.99 6.54 -5.26
N SER A 153 -5.12 5.58 -4.35
CA SER A 153 -4.00 4.85 -3.78
C SER A 153 -3.96 3.42 -4.29
N TYR A 154 -2.78 2.95 -4.62
CA TYR A 154 -2.53 1.59 -5.13
C TYR A 154 -1.47 0.90 -4.28
N SER A 155 -1.55 -0.43 -4.20
CA SER A 155 -0.53 -1.27 -3.56
C SER A 155 -0.07 -2.30 -4.57
N ILE A 156 1.20 -2.20 -4.96
CA ILE A 156 1.80 -2.99 -6.04
C ILE A 156 2.91 -3.84 -5.44
N PRO A 157 2.79 -5.17 -5.41
CA PRO A 157 3.90 -6.02 -4.98
C PRO A 157 5.04 -5.97 -5.97
N PHE A 158 6.25 -6.24 -5.50
CA PHE A 158 7.43 -6.41 -6.36
C PHE A 158 8.40 -7.39 -5.70
N GLY A 159 9.34 -7.91 -6.48
CA GLY A 159 10.48 -8.67 -5.97
C GLY A 159 11.75 -8.40 -6.75
N ARG A 160 12.68 -9.35 -6.70
CA ARG A 160 13.94 -9.26 -7.44
C ARG A 160 13.64 -9.20 -8.93
N THR A 161 14.17 -8.18 -9.60
CA THR A 161 14.04 -8.02 -11.04
C THR A 161 15.06 -8.87 -11.77
N ILE A 162 14.66 -9.43 -12.91
CA ILE A 162 15.55 -10.24 -13.77
C ILE A 162 15.91 -9.46 -15.05
N ALA A 163 15.16 -8.41 -15.38
CA ALA A 163 15.35 -7.63 -16.61
C ALA A 163 15.53 -6.13 -16.32
N GLY A 164 16.52 -5.51 -16.97
CA GLY A 164 16.74 -4.06 -16.97
C GLY A 164 17.99 -3.54 -16.24
N LEU A 165 18.81 -4.42 -15.65
CA LEU A 165 20.15 -4.05 -15.19
C LEU A 165 21.14 -4.55 -16.24
N ALA A 166 21.64 -3.66 -17.09
CA ALA A 166 22.69 -4.00 -18.05
C ALA A 166 23.87 -4.65 -17.30
N ASN A 167 24.27 -5.85 -17.71
CA ASN A 167 25.30 -6.71 -17.10
C ASN A 167 24.95 -7.38 -15.76
N ALA A 168 23.69 -7.42 -15.35
CA ALA A 168 23.29 -8.29 -14.25
C ALA A 168 23.21 -9.75 -14.71
N ASN A 169 24.31 -10.49 -14.58
CA ASN A 169 24.21 -11.81 -13.95
C ASN A 169 23.34 -11.63 -12.70
N ILE A 170 22.55 -12.62 -12.25
CA ILE A 170 21.70 -12.45 -11.06
C ILE A 170 22.58 -12.28 -9.81
N VAL A 171 23.11 -11.07 -9.66
CA VAL A 171 23.81 -10.55 -8.52
C VAL A 171 22.67 -10.11 -7.63
N SER A 172 22.61 -10.69 -6.43
CA SER A 172 21.63 -10.38 -5.39
C SER A 172 21.35 -8.88 -5.28
N VAL A 173 20.36 -8.41 -6.02
CA VAL A 173 19.92 -7.02 -5.94
C VAL A 173 19.16 -6.89 -4.64
N SER A 174 19.61 -5.99 -3.78
CA SER A 174 18.93 -5.74 -2.52
C SER A 174 17.53 -5.16 -2.76
N GLU A 175 16.62 -5.49 -1.85
CA GLU A 175 15.27 -4.91 -1.77
C GLU A 175 15.32 -3.36 -1.83
N GLU A 176 16.27 -2.77 -1.11
CA GLU A 176 16.50 -1.33 -1.06
C GLU A 176 16.83 -0.73 -2.44
N THR A 177 17.65 -1.43 -3.23
CA THR A 177 18.04 -0.99 -4.58
C THR A 177 16.84 -0.99 -5.51
N VAL A 178 16.08 -2.09 -5.57
CA VAL A 178 14.88 -2.18 -6.41
C VAL A 178 13.86 -1.12 -6.00
N ARG A 179 13.62 -0.97 -4.69
CA ARG A 179 12.73 0.05 -4.15
C ARG A 179 13.15 1.47 -4.56
N LYS A 180 14.44 1.81 -4.46
CA LYS A 180 14.95 3.13 -4.85
C LYS A 180 14.73 3.42 -6.34
N ASN A 181 15.04 2.47 -7.20
CA ASN A 181 14.89 2.63 -8.65
C ASN A 181 13.42 2.85 -9.03
N LEU A 182 12.52 1.97 -8.56
CA LEU A 182 11.09 2.10 -8.80
C LEU A 182 10.53 3.42 -8.24
N THR A 183 10.98 3.83 -7.05
CA THR A 183 10.56 5.11 -6.45
C THR A 183 11.05 6.30 -7.26
N SER A 184 12.26 6.25 -7.81
CA SER A 184 12.81 7.32 -8.65
C SER A 184 11.98 7.48 -9.92
N GLU A 185 11.78 6.40 -10.67
CA GLU A 185 10.99 6.42 -11.91
C GLU A 185 9.55 6.85 -11.67
N LEU A 186 8.92 6.38 -10.59
CA LEU A 186 7.56 6.79 -10.24
C LEU A 186 7.48 8.29 -9.91
N LYS A 187 8.51 8.88 -9.33
CA LYS A 187 8.54 10.32 -8.99
C LYS A 187 8.73 11.21 -10.21
N GLU A 188 9.21 10.69 -11.33
CA GLU A 188 9.26 11.42 -12.60
C GLU A 188 7.86 11.61 -13.21
N ILE A 189 6.87 10.82 -12.77
CA ILE A 189 5.48 10.95 -13.19
C ILE A 189 4.81 12.09 -12.41
N ALA A 190 4.44 13.16 -13.12
CA ALA A 190 3.85 14.37 -12.53
C ALA A 190 2.60 14.11 -11.66
N GLN A 191 1.78 13.11 -12.01
CA GLN A 191 0.58 12.73 -11.26
C GLN A 191 0.90 11.99 -9.95
N VAL A 192 2.10 11.43 -9.75
CA VAL A 192 2.42 10.69 -8.53
C VAL A 192 2.68 11.68 -7.41
N GLY A 193 1.77 11.69 -6.43
CA GLY A 193 1.86 12.58 -5.28
C GLY A 193 2.74 12.04 -4.15
N SER A 194 2.76 10.71 -3.97
CA SER A 194 3.66 10.07 -3.01
C SER A 194 3.89 8.61 -3.35
N VAL A 195 5.06 8.12 -2.97
CA VAL A 195 5.44 6.71 -3.00
C VAL A 195 5.94 6.36 -1.61
N SER A 196 5.38 5.29 -1.05
CA SER A 196 5.79 4.72 0.23
C SER A 196 5.93 3.21 0.09
N TYR A 197 6.43 2.57 1.14
CA TYR A 197 6.98 1.24 1.06
C TYR A 197 6.60 0.38 2.26
N ASP A 198 6.26 -0.89 2.03
CA ASP A 198 6.27 -1.91 3.06
C ASP A 198 7.28 -3.01 2.72
N PRO A 199 8.13 -3.42 3.69
CA PRO A 199 9.12 -4.48 3.51
C PRO A 199 8.49 -5.84 3.25
N GLU A 200 9.26 -6.70 2.57
CA GLU A 200 8.96 -8.13 2.48
C GLU A 200 8.96 -8.76 3.87
N VAL A 201 8.01 -9.67 4.12
CA VAL A 201 7.91 -10.39 5.39
C VAL A 201 7.59 -11.86 5.16
N PHE A 202 8.40 -12.74 5.75
CA PHE A 202 8.06 -14.15 5.91
C PHE A 202 7.35 -14.37 7.25
N ARG A 203 6.28 -15.15 7.26
CA ARG A 203 5.65 -15.61 8.51
C ARG A 203 6.58 -16.61 9.18
N SER A 204 6.94 -16.35 10.43
CA SER A 204 7.63 -17.31 11.27
C SER A 204 6.67 -18.44 11.66
N GLY A 205 6.83 -19.63 11.08
CA GLY A 205 6.18 -20.88 11.50
C GLY A 205 4.67 -20.95 11.34
N SER A 206 4.16 -22.07 10.84
CA SER A 206 2.74 -22.39 10.94
C SER A 206 2.37 -22.52 12.43
N THR A 207 1.65 -21.57 13.01
CA THR A 207 0.74 -21.95 14.10
C THR A 207 -0.30 -22.85 13.46
N ILE A 208 -0.11 -24.16 13.58
CA ILE A 208 -1.18 -25.14 13.47
C ILE A 208 -2.18 -24.70 14.52
N LEU A 209 -3.21 -23.95 14.12
CA LEU A 209 -4.41 -23.83 14.91
C LEU A 209 -5.08 -25.20 14.82
N ALA A 210 -4.66 -26.12 15.68
CA ALA A 210 -5.49 -27.26 16.00
C ALA A 210 -6.79 -26.66 16.51
N SER A 211 -7.85 -26.81 15.73
CA SER A 211 -9.18 -26.46 16.20
C SER A 211 -9.43 -27.29 17.47
N PRO A 212 -9.91 -26.69 18.57
CA PRO A 212 -10.40 -27.50 19.67
C PRO A 212 -11.56 -28.35 19.14
N ALA A 213 -11.56 -29.62 19.57
CA ALA A 213 -12.58 -30.63 19.29
C ALA A 213 -13.96 -30.19 19.78
#